data_AF-A0A7S1WJB5-F1
#
_entry.id   AF-A0A7S1WJB5-F1
#
_cell.length_a   1.000
_cell.length_b   1.000
_cell.length_c   1.000
_cell.angle_alpha   90.00
_cell.angle_beta   90.00
_cell.angle_gamma   90.00
#
_symmetry.space_group_name_H-M   'P 1'
#
loop_
_entity.id
_entity.type
_entity.pdbx_description
1 polymer ?
#
loop_
_entity_poly.entity_id
_entity_poly.type
_entity_poly.pdbx_seq_one_letter_code
_entity_poly.pdbx_strand_id
1 'polypeptide(L)'
;EKDTDLCRAQPGKVPFYPGQKHNLCMPFEKVTGPTKANAGSWCYTWGDCAENGGKQVSDWVSWKPCTEHDPQMLDLDPSELIAEAHKTGVDIADMVLRAYSWEEVQGMFEPVDKRIDLSKGTEGLGAANFVRKQRNGRINVRNQTWEIHEVTNSAICLHGCPDQQ
;
A
#
# COMPACT_ATOMS: atom_id res chain seq x y z
N GLU A 1 -15.20 -32.40 0.62
CA GLU A 1 -14.39 -31.22 1.03
C GLU A 1 -15.25 -29.98 0.92
N LYS A 2 -15.16 -29.06 1.88
CA LYS A 2 -15.82 -27.76 1.74
C LYS A 2 -14.98 -26.94 0.78
N ASP A 3 -15.61 -26.55 -0.31
CA ASP A 3 -15.04 -25.69 -1.34
C ASP A 3 -14.72 -24.31 -0.75
N THR A 4 -13.44 -24.08 -0.47
CA THR A 4 -12.89 -22.81 0.02
C THR A 4 -12.77 -21.76 -1.07
N ASP A 5 -13.11 -22.08 -2.33
CA ASP A 5 -13.10 -21.11 -3.42
C ASP A 5 -14.18 -20.02 -3.23
N LEU A 6 -15.15 -20.21 -2.33
CA LEU A 6 -16.20 -19.23 -2.00
C LEU A 6 -15.80 -18.12 -1.00
N CYS A 7 -14.61 -18.16 -0.38
CA CYS A 7 -14.05 -16.92 0.22
C CYS A 7 -13.58 -15.94 -0.88
N ARG A 8 -13.67 -16.30 -2.17
CA ARG A 8 -13.57 -15.38 -3.32
C ARG A 8 -14.93 -14.73 -3.57
N ALA A 9 -15.20 -13.62 -2.87
CA ALA A 9 -16.29 -12.68 -3.12
C ALA A 9 -17.73 -13.26 -3.25
N GLN A 10 -18.51 -13.19 -2.17
CA GLN A 10 -19.97 -13.09 -2.33
C GLN A 10 -20.30 -11.74 -2.99
N PRO A 11 -21.13 -11.70 -4.06
CA PRO A 11 -21.55 -10.45 -4.67
C PRO A 11 -22.41 -9.63 -3.68
N GLY A 12 -22.03 -8.36 -3.48
CA GLY A 12 -22.92 -7.36 -2.89
C GLY A 12 -22.74 -7.06 -1.41
N LYS A 13 -21.64 -7.48 -0.76
CA LYS A 13 -21.31 -7.02 0.59
C LYS A 13 -19.81 -6.66 0.66
N VAL A 14 -19.43 -5.65 1.44
CA VAL A 14 -18.10 -5.03 1.37
C VAL A 14 -17.51 -4.95 2.80
N PRO A 15 -16.53 -5.78 3.22
CA PRO A 15 -15.82 -5.55 4.47
C PRO A 15 -15.06 -4.22 4.50
N PHE A 16 -14.90 -3.71 5.72
CA PHE A 16 -14.70 -2.31 6.09
C PHE A 16 -13.29 -1.76 5.78
N TYR A 17 -13.00 -1.59 4.50
CA TYR A 17 -12.54 -0.34 3.90
C TYR A 17 -13.48 -0.16 2.71
N PRO A 18 -14.43 0.79 2.71
CA PRO A 18 -15.56 0.82 1.77
C PRO A 18 -15.19 0.78 0.27
N GLY A 19 -13.92 1.01 -0.07
CA GLY A 19 -13.40 0.88 -1.41
C GLY A 19 -12.52 -0.34 -1.69
N GLN A 20 -11.82 -0.93 -0.72
CA GLN A 20 -10.75 -1.90 -1.03
C GLN A 20 -11.30 -3.17 -1.71
N LYS A 21 -10.70 -3.60 -2.83
CA LYS A 21 -10.88 -4.96 -3.37
C LYS A 21 -10.44 -5.99 -2.33
N HIS A 22 -11.39 -6.73 -1.75
CA HIS A 22 -11.12 -7.71 -0.67
C HIS A 22 -10.26 -8.90 -1.09
N ASN A 23 -10.03 -9.07 -2.39
CA ASN A 23 -9.13 -10.08 -2.92
C ASN A 23 -7.72 -9.55 -3.18
N LEU A 24 -7.43 -8.28 -2.88
CA LEU A 24 -6.13 -7.65 -3.11
C LEU A 24 -5.39 -7.47 -1.78
N CYS A 25 -4.30 -8.21 -1.62
CA CYS A 25 -3.49 -8.25 -0.42
C CYS A 25 -2.64 -6.99 -0.27
N MET A 26 -2.81 -6.33 0.88
CA MET A 26 -2.04 -5.16 1.26
C MET A 26 -0.89 -5.57 2.17
N PRO A 27 0.33 -5.07 1.96
CA PRO A 27 1.39 -5.27 2.93
C PRO A 27 1.02 -4.69 4.30
N PHE A 28 1.47 -5.36 5.37
CA PHE A 28 1.19 -4.94 6.75
C PHE A 28 1.67 -3.52 7.03
N GLU A 29 2.81 -3.17 6.45
CA GLU A 29 3.44 -1.86 6.62
C GLU A 29 3.60 -1.13 5.29
N LYS A 30 3.29 0.16 5.36
CA LYS A 30 3.75 1.11 4.34
C LYS A 30 5.23 1.38 4.51
N VAL A 31 5.87 1.71 3.41
CA VAL A 31 7.26 2.16 3.36
C VAL A 31 7.37 3.50 4.09
N THR A 32 8.22 3.52 5.11
CA THR A 32 8.68 4.74 5.81
C THR A 32 10.20 4.89 5.78
N GLY A 33 10.90 3.90 5.20
CA GLY A 33 12.34 3.82 5.11
C GLY A 33 12.80 2.55 4.38
N PRO A 34 14.11 2.27 4.33
CA PRO A 34 14.68 1.12 3.62
C PRO A 34 14.28 -0.24 4.14
N THR A 35 13.85 -0.32 5.40
CA THR A 35 13.51 -1.58 6.07
C THR A 35 12.09 -1.53 6.59
N LYS A 36 11.28 -2.55 6.25
CA LYS A 36 10.00 -2.81 6.92
C LYS A 36 10.27 -3.64 8.18
N ALA A 37 9.60 -3.31 9.28
CA ALA A 37 9.69 -4.08 10.53
C ALA A 37 8.85 -5.35 10.46
N ASN A 38 7.75 -5.34 9.71
CA ASN A 38 6.88 -6.48 9.49
C ASN A 38 6.80 -6.84 8.00
N ALA A 39 7.21 -8.06 7.67
CA ALA A 39 7.07 -8.63 6.33
C ALA A 39 5.69 -9.28 6.14
N GLY A 40 5.28 -9.43 4.88
CA GLY A 40 4.03 -10.08 4.49
C GLY A 40 2.89 -9.10 4.21
N SER A 41 1.73 -9.67 3.89
CA SER A 41 0.54 -8.95 3.49
C SER A 41 -0.72 -9.61 4.06
N TRP A 42 -1.83 -8.89 3.98
CA TRP A 42 -3.11 -9.32 4.50
C TRP A 42 -4.25 -8.75 3.67
N CYS A 43 -5.41 -9.39 3.77
CA CYS A 43 -6.65 -8.88 3.20
C CYS A 43 -7.82 -9.08 4.18
N TYR A 44 -8.87 -8.28 3.99
CA TYR A 44 -10.14 -8.52 4.68
C TYR A 44 -10.91 -9.65 3.98
N THR A 45 -11.62 -10.44 4.79
CA THR A 45 -12.52 -11.50 4.37
C THR A 45 -13.86 -11.38 5.09
N TRP A 46 -14.80 -12.24 4.73
CA TRP A 46 -16.03 -12.41 5.49
C TRP A 46 -15.75 -12.93 6.91
N GLY A 47 -16.64 -12.57 7.85
CA GLY A 47 -16.55 -12.94 9.26
C GLY A 47 -16.44 -14.45 9.47
N ASP A 48 -17.15 -15.23 8.66
CA ASP A 48 -17.14 -16.70 8.66
C ASP A 48 -15.84 -17.31 8.09
N CYS A 49 -15.02 -16.54 7.37
CA CYS A 49 -13.70 -16.98 6.86
C CYS A 49 -12.55 -16.79 7.90
N ALA A 50 -12.85 -16.71 9.20
CA ALA A 50 -11.85 -16.50 10.26
C ALA A 50 -10.80 -17.63 10.39
N GLU A 51 -11.11 -18.84 9.91
CA GLU A 51 -10.31 -20.06 10.14
C GLU A 51 -8.97 -20.11 9.36
N ASN A 52 -8.70 -19.18 8.44
CA ASN A 52 -7.52 -19.20 7.57
C ASN A 52 -6.28 -18.49 8.16
N GLY A 53 -5.97 -18.75 9.44
CA GLY A 53 -4.83 -18.12 10.14
C GLY A 53 -5.02 -16.63 10.45
N GLY A 54 -6.25 -16.16 10.31
CA GLY A 54 -6.67 -14.78 10.50
C GLY A 54 -7.26 -14.49 11.89
N LYS A 55 -7.83 -13.29 12.05
CA LYS A 55 -8.65 -12.97 13.22
C LYS A 55 -9.94 -12.27 12.82
N GLN A 56 -11.01 -12.62 13.53
CA GLN A 56 -12.29 -11.95 13.40
C GLN A 56 -12.21 -10.53 13.95
N VAL A 57 -12.67 -9.56 13.15
CA VAL A 57 -12.74 -8.14 13.50
C VAL A 57 -14.15 -7.79 13.98
N SER A 58 -15.17 -8.37 13.34
CA SER A 58 -16.58 -8.27 13.70
C SER A 58 -17.37 -9.49 13.23
N ASP A 59 -18.67 -9.55 13.51
CA ASP A 59 -19.56 -10.63 13.03
C ASP A 59 -19.55 -10.80 11.51
N TRP A 60 -19.20 -9.75 10.77
CA TRP A 60 -19.26 -9.71 9.31
C TRP A 60 -17.89 -9.67 8.64
N VAL A 61 -16.83 -9.41 9.41
CA VAL A 61 -15.49 -9.14 8.87
C VAL A 61 -14.44 -9.88 9.64
N SER A 62 -13.58 -10.57 8.91
CA SER A 62 -12.32 -11.12 9.40
C SER A 62 -11.17 -10.57 8.57
N TRP A 63 -9.93 -10.76 9.01
CA TRP A 63 -8.76 -10.56 8.16
C TRP A 63 -7.95 -11.84 8.14
N LYS A 64 -7.22 -12.10 7.05
CA LYS A 64 -6.26 -13.22 6.95
C LYS A 64 -4.90 -12.72 6.47
N PRO A 65 -3.79 -13.36 6.89
CA PRO A 65 -2.53 -13.20 6.20
C PRO A 65 -2.64 -13.76 4.78
N CYS A 66 -1.97 -13.11 3.85
CA CYS A 66 -1.93 -13.56 2.47
C CYS A 66 -0.75 -14.49 2.21
N THR A 67 -0.96 -15.35 1.22
CA THR A 67 0.03 -16.28 0.68
C THR A 67 0.54 -15.76 -0.67
N GLU A 68 1.58 -16.39 -1.20
CA GLU A 68 2.10 -16.10 -2.55
C GLU A 68 1.12 -16.38 -3.69
N HIS A 69 0.04 -17.12 -3.41
CA HIS A 69 -1.03 -17.40 -4.39
C HIS A 69 -2.18 -16.40 -4.34
N ASP A 70 -2.25 -15.55 -3.32
CA ASP A 70 -3.25 -14.50 -3.23
C ASP A 70 -2.82 -13.28 -4.07
N PRO A 71 -3.73 -12.63 -4.81
CA PRO A 71 -3.40 -11.43 -5.59
C PRO A 71 -2.83 -10.33 -4.70
N GLN A 72 -1.64 -9.82 -5.03
CA GLN A 72 -0.99 -8.80 -4.23
C GLN A 72 -1.17 -7.41 -4.82
N MET A 73 -1.29 -6.40 -3.95
CA MET A 73 -1.26 -5.01 -4.37
C MET A 73 0.06 -4.63 -5.07
N LEU A 74 1.16 -5.28 -4.67
CA LEU A 74 2.48 -5.11 -5.30
C LEU A 74 2.54 -5.63 -6.74
N ASP A 75 1.58 -6.49 -7.15
CA ASP A 75 1.53 -7.06 -8.49
C ASP A 75 0.91 -6.10 -9.51
N LEU A 76 0.14 -5.12 -9.05
CA LEU A 76 -0.48 -4.11 -9.91
C LEU A 76 0.58 -3.20 -10.53
N ASP A 77 0.37 -2.83 -11.79
CA ASP A 77 1.12 -1.73 -12.40
C ASP A 77 0.66 -0.38 -11.80
N PRO A 78 1.50 0.68 -11.87
CA PRO A 78 1.15 1.98 -11.31
C PRO A 78 -0.19 2.52 -11.81
N SER A 79 -0.50 2.40 -13.10
CA SER A 79 -1.76 2.84 -13.69
C SER A 79 -2.97 2.12 -13.07
N GLU A 80 -2.87 0.80 -12.85
CA GLU A 80 -3.92 0.00 -12.23
C GLU A 80 -4.11 0.34 -10.76
N LEU A 81 -3.00 0.54 -10.03
CA LEU A 81 -3.03 0.93 -8.62
C LEU A 81 -3.65 2.32 -8.44
N ILE A 82 -3.31 3.28 -9.32
CA ILE A 82 -3.88 4.63 -9.34
C ILE A 82 -5.38 4.57 -9.67
N ALA A 83 -5.77 3.78 -10.67
CA ALA A 83 -7.19 3.58 -11.00
C ALA A 83 -7.96 2.98 -9.82
N GLU A 84 -7.35 2.04 -9.09
CA GLU A 84 -7.92 1.50 -7.85
C GLU A 84 -8.05 2.58 -6.78
N ALA A 85 -7.02 3.40 -6.55
CA ALA A 85 -7.07 4.51 -5.59
C ALA A 85 -8.25 5.46 -5.89
N HIS A 86 -8.44 5.84 -7.16
CA HIS A 86 -9.57 6.67 -7.57
C HIS A 86 -10.92 5.99 -7.37
N LYS A 87 -11.04 4.71 -7.74
CA LYS A 87 -12.28 3.93 -7.56
C LYS A 87 -12.67 3.83 -6.09
N THR A 88 -11.67 3.73 -5.21
CA THR A 88 -11.86 3.45 -3.78
C THR A 88 -11.86 4.71 -2.92
N GLY A 89 -11.49 5.87 -3.48
CA GLY A 89 -11.34 7.13 -2.75
C GLY A 89 -10.15 7.13 -1.77
N VAL A 90 -9.20 6.22 -1.95
CA VAL A 90 -7.98 6.16 -1.12
C VAL A 90 -6.93 7.13 -1.67
N ASP A 91 -6.09 7.67 -0.79
CA ASP A 91 -4.94 8.49 -1.16
C ASP A 91 -3.95 7.68 -2.02
N ILE A 92 -3.64 8.16 -3.23
CA ILE A 92 -2.74 7.50 -4.18
C ILE A 92 -1.37 7.30 -3.52
N ALA A 93 -0.88 8.31 -2.82
CA ALA A 93 0.44 8.24 -2.23
C ALA A 93 0.52 7.20 -1.10
N ASP A 94 -0.51 7.06 -0.25
CA ASP A 94 -0.56 5.98 0.75
C ASP A 94 -0.65 4.59 0.09
N MET A 95 -1.41 4.44 -1.01
CA MET A 95 -1.47 3.16 -1.76
C MET A 95 -0.11 2.77 -2.35
N VAL A 96 0.56 3.71 -3.03
CA VAL A 96 1.89 3.52 -3.61
C VAL A 96 2.91 3.15 -2.53
N LEU A 97 2.92 3.87 -1.41
CA LEU A 97 3.84 3.60 -0.29
C LEU A 97 3.57 2.25 0.38
N ARG A 98 2.36 1.70 0.27
CA ARG A 98 2.08 0.32 0.69
C ARG A 98 2.61 -0.65 -0.34
N ALA A 99 2.17 -0.50 -1.58
CA ALA A 99 2.36 -1.47 -2.66
C ALA A 99 3.83 -1.75 -2.97
N TYR A 100 4.65 -0.71 -3.09
CA TYR A 100 5.97 -0.80 -3.70
C TYR A 100 7.12 -0.79 -2.70
N SER A 101 8.32 -1.15 -3.15
CA SER A 101 9.52 -1.21 -2.34
C SER A 101 10.10 0.18 -2.05
N TRP A 102 11.03 0.27 -1.09
CA TRP A 102 11.75 1.52 -0.80
C TRP A 102 12.46 2.06 -2.03
N GLU A 103 13.15 1.21 -2.78
CA GLU A 103 13.92 1.60 -3.97
C GLU A 103 13.04 2.25 -5.03
N GLU A 104 11.80 1.77 -5.15
CA GLU A 104 10.81 2.24 -6.11
C GLU A 104 10.19 3.58 -5.68
N VAL A 105 10.04 3.83 -4.37
CA VAL A 105 9.30 4.99 -3.83
C VAL A 105 10.17 6.01 -3.09
N GLN A 106 11.47 5.79 -2.96
CA GLN A 106 12.38 6.70 -2.25
C GLN A 106 12.34 8.14 -2.78
N GLY A 107 12.00 8.33 -4.05
CA GLY A 107 11.82 9.65 -4.68
C GLY A 107 10.59 10.42 -4.17
N MET A 108 9.76 9.81 -3.32
CA MET A 108 8.65 10.46 -2.62
C MET A 108 9.07 11.17 -1.33
N PHE A 109 10.32 11.02 -0.92
CA PHE A 109 10.79 11.55 0.36
C PHE A 109 11.87 12.62 0.15
N GLU A 110 11.89 13.62 1.04
CA GLU A 110 12.92 14.65 1.06
C GLU A 110 14.27 13.96 1.37
N PRO A 111 15.35 14.28 0.62
CA PRO A 111 16.68 13.88 1.04
C PRO A 111 16.87 14.33 2.49
N VAL A 112 17.32 13.43 3.36
CA VAL A 112 17.72 13.82 4.71
C VAL A 112 18.92 14.74 4.53
N ASP A 113 18.67 16.04 4.58
CA ASP A 113 19.72 17.04 4.49
C ASP A 113 20.74 16.68 5.58
N LYS A 114 22.01 16.50 5.22
CA LYS A 114 23.07 15.93 6.10
C LYS A 114 23.42 16.82 7.31
N ARG A 115 22.56 17.79 7.65
CA ARG A 115 22.71 18.79 8.70
C ARG A 115 21.51 18.80 9.63
N ILE A 116 21.07 17.63 10.10
CA ILE A 116 20.43 17.60 11.42
C ILE A 116 21.55 18.01 12.40
N ASP A 117 21.51 19.26 12.83
CA ASP A 117 22.40 19.80 13.84
C ASP A 117 22.06 19.12 15.18
N LEU A 118 22.72 17.98 15.42
CA LEU A 118 22.61 17.16 16.63
C LEU A 118 22.98 17.93 17.91
N SER A 119 23.44 19.18 17.81
CA SER A 119 23.70 20.05 18.95
C SER A 119 22.42 20.58 19.63
N LYS A 120 21.26 20.54 18.95
CA LYS A 120 19.96 20.83 19.57
C LYS A 120 19.38 19.56 20.16
N GLY A 121 19.84 19.27 21.39
CA GLY A 121 19.45 18.12 22.19
C GLY A 121 17.95 17.81 22.10
N THR A 122 17.64 16.76 21.36
CA THR A 122 16.39 16.01 21.50
C THR A 122 16.77 14.67 22.11
N GLU A 123 16.95 14.69 23.44
CA GLU A 123 16.96 13.47 24.23
C GLU A 123 15.59 12.79 24.04
N GLY A 124 15.58 11.56 23.49
CA GLY A 124 14.44 10.66 23.66
C GLY A 124 13.59 10.30 22.44
N LEU A 125 14.01 10.61 21.20
CA LEU A 125 13.42 9.96 20.03
C LEU A 125 14.45 9.02 19.42
N GLY A 126 14.25 7.71 19.64
CA GLY A 126 14.95 6.68 18.88
C GLY A 126 14.89 7.01 17.39
N ALA A 127 15.98 6.71 16.68
CA ALA A 127 16.18 6.98 15.26
C ALA A 127 15.14 6.28 14.37
N ALA A 128 13.88 6.67 14.48
CA ALA A 128 12.94 6.58 13.39
C ALA A 128 13.42 7.64 12.41
N ASN A 129 14.07 7.19 11.34
CA ASN A 129 14.34 7.98 10.16
C ASN A 129 12.99 8.47 9.60
N PHE A 130 12.41 9.51 10.19
CA PHE A 130 11.22 10.17 9.69
C PHE A 130 11.65 10.95 8.46
N VAL A 131 11.78 10.26 7.33
CA VAL A 131 12.01 10.92 6.06
C VAL A 131 10.73 11.67 5.74
N ARG A 132 10.82 13.00 5.66
CA ARG A 132 9.65 13.84 5.41
C ARG A 132 9.15 13.56 3.99
N LYS A 133 7.87 13.23 3.86
CA LYS A 133 7.23 13.05 2.56
C LYS A 133 7.22 14.39 1.80
N GLN A 134 7.63 14.36 0.53
CA GLN A 134 7.52 15.52 -0.36
C GLN A 134 6.06 15.73 -0.77
N ARG A 135 5.66 16.98 -1.01
CA ARG A 135 4.31 17.28 -1.53
C ARG A 135 4.05 16.61 -2.89
N ASN A 136 5.08 16.58 -3.73
CA ASN A 136 5.10 15.88 -4.99
C ASN A 136 6.25 14.89 -4.95
N GLY A 137 5.93 13.61 -5.11
CA GLY A 137 6.90 12.52 -5.02
C GLY A 137 7.05 11.81 -6.36
N ARG A 138 8.25 11.32 -6.65
CA ARG A 138 8.47 10.46 -7.84
C ARG A 138 8.61 9.00 -7.43
N ILE A 139 8.04 8.13 -8.24
CA ILE A 139 8.22 6.69 -8.14
C ILE A 139 8.77 6.12 -9.43
N ASN A 140 9.56 5.06 -9.31
CA ASN A 140 10.09 4.29 -10.43
C ASN A 140 9.76 2.81 -10.22
N VAL A 141 8.78 2.31 -10.95
CA VAL A 141 8.24 0.96 -10.79
C VAL A 141 8.28 0.29 -12.15
N ARG A 142 8.97 -0.85 -12.28
CA ARG A 142 9.00 -1.66 -13.52
C ARG A 142 9.26 -0.85 -14.81
N ASN A 143 10.27 0.03 -14.78
CA ASN A 143 10.63 0.95 -15.89
C ASN A 143 9.62 2.07 -16.20
N GLN A 144 8.59 2.24 -15.38
CA GLN A 144 7.67 3.37 -15.43
C GLN A 144 8.07 4.41 -14.39
N THR A 145 8.07 5.69 -14.78
CA THR A 145 8.28 6.81 -13.87
C THR A 145 7.01 7.61 -13.75
N TRP A 146 6.54 7.80 -12.51
CA TRP A 146 5.33 8.56 -12.21
C TRP A 146 5.61 9.65 -11.19
N GLU A 147 4.94 10.78 -11.35
CA GLU A 147 4.92 11.87 -10.37
C GLU A 147 3.57 11.88 -9.66
N ILE A 148 3.61 11.72 -8.34
CA ILE A 148 2.45 11.65 -7.44
C ILE A 148 2.28 13.00 -6.77
N HIS A 149 1.10 13.60 -6.93
CA HIS A 149 0.75 14.91 -6.39
C HIS A 149 -0.25 14.69 -5.25
N GLU A 150 0.23 14.73 -4.00
CA GLU A 150 -0.58 14.37 -2.83
C GLU A 150 -1.75 15.36 -2.61
N VAL A 151 -1.50 16.65 -2.82
CA VAL A 151 -2.51 17.71 -2.58
C VAL A 151 -3.72 17.56 -3.49
N THR A 152 -3.50 17.19 -4.75
CA THR A 152 -4.56 17.01 -5.75
C THR A 152 -5.04 15.57 -5.85
N ASN A 153 -4.45 14.65 -5.07
CA ASN A 153 -4.63 13.21 -5.17
C ASN A 153 -4.61 12.73 -6.63
N SER A 154 -3.58 13.12 -7.37
CA SER A 154 -3.41 12.80 -8.79
C SER A 154 -2.03 12.24 -9.09
N ALA A 155 -1.90 11.56 -10.22
CA ALA A 155 -0.62 11.03 -10.68
C ALA A 155 -0.43 11.30 -12.18
N ILE A 156 0.79 11.66 -12.56
CA ILE A 156 1.17 11.94 -13.94
C ILE A 156 2.27 10.97 -14.32
N CYS A 157 2.08 10.24 -15.41
CA CYS A 157 3.13 9.39 -15.93
C CYS A 157 4.14 10.23 -16.73
N LEU A 158 5.42 10.07 -16.41
CA LEU A 158 6.53 10.80 -17.04
C LEU A 158 7.27 9.96 -18.08
N HIS A 159 7.38 8.65 -17.87
CA HIS A 159 8.12 7.73 -18.74
C HIS A 159 7.60 6.30 -18.63
N GLY A 160 7.67 5.53 -19.72
CA GLY A 160 7.37 4.09 -19.74
C GLY A 160 5.88 3.73 -19.59
N CYS A 161 5.00 4.69 -19.79
CA CYS A 161 3.55 4.53 -19.64
C CYS A 161 3.00 3.62 -20.73
N PRO A 162 2.07 2.69 -20.42
CA PRO A 162 1.30 2.04 -21.46
C PRO A 162 0.51 3.10 -22.24
N ASP A 163 0.48 2.99 -23.57
CA ASP A 163 -0.35 3.85 -24.40
C ASP A 163 -1.79 3.76 -23.87
N GLN A 164 -2.37 4.91 -23.50
CA GLN A 164 -3.76 4.98 -23.05
C GLN A 164 -4.65 4.56 -24.22
N GLN A 165 -5.06 3.29 -24.24
CA GLN A 165 -6.07 2.77 -25.18
C GLN A 165 -7.48 3.14 -24.71
#